data_AF-A0A2V8EG81-F1
#
_entry.id   AF-A0A2V8EG81-F1
#
_cell.length_a   1.000
_cell.length_b   1.000
_cell.length_c   1.000
_cell.angle_alpha   90.00
_cell.angle_beta   90.00
_cell.angle_gamma   90.00
#
_symmetry.space_group_name_H-M   'P 1'
#
loop_
_entity.id
_entity.type
_entity.pdbx_description
1 polymer ?
#
loop_
_entity_poly.entity_id
_entity_poly.type
_entity_poly.pdbx_seq_one_letter_code
_entity_poly.pdbx_strand_id
1 'polypeptide(L)'
;MLIVGALLRTTGDAAPIIRPRTAVLWIPLVLVYWIGIGLRAAFFMPSDLPASWTFRFNGPLRASAFWAGTRAAAIGFMVPLALVADALLVPLLGFRAAAWHAAIVVAVALAIAEAAALTVDFVPFTRPYEPGHARLKTRWPLYAIGLYVCAFVPARAALHAAGDPAAGARIAETALVVVAALEIAGWWRSRKWQIDPAEEFGGESEIAVLDIGLVVPGALQQ
;
A
#
# COMPACT_ATOMS: atom_id res chain seq x y z
N MET A 1 15.34 -24.69 -32.48
CA MET A 1 16.52 -23.99 -31.94
C MET A 1 17.18 -23.01 -32.92
N LEU A 2 16.52 -22.60 -34.02
CA LEU A 2 17.09 -21.65 -35.01
C LEU A 2 16.38 -20.28 -35.03
N ILE A 3 15.17 -20.20 -34.46
CA ILE A 3 14.35 -18.97 -34.42
C ILE A 3 14.79 -18.03 -33.27
N VAL A 4 15.28 -18.59 -32.15
CA VAL A 4 15.80 -17.80 -31.02
C VAL A 4 17.11 -17.09 -31.38
N GLY A 5 17.96 -17.71 -32.19
CA GLY A 5 19.21 -17.11 -32.67
C GLY A 5 19.02 -16.01 -33.72
N ALA A 6 17.92 -16.05 -34.48
CA ALA A 6 17.60 -15.04 -35.50
C ALA A 6 17.01 -13.76 -34.86
N LEU A 7 16.17 -13.90 -33.84
CA LEU A 7 15.63 -12.76 -33.08
C LEU A 7 16.72 -11.96 -32.34
N LEU A 8 17.80 -12.63 -31.92
CA LEU A 8 18.96 -11.97 -31.29
C LEU A 8 19.85 -11.18 -32.26
N ARG A 9 19.76 -11.44 -33.58
CA ARG A 9 20.56 -10.71 -34.59
C ARG A 9 19.84 -9.50 -35.18
N THR A 10 18.51 -9.46 -35.12
CA THR A 10 17.71 -8.36 -35.68
C THR A 10 17.56 -7.15 -34.75
N THR A 11 17.97 -7.24 -33.49
CA THR A 11 18.07 -6.07 -32.60
C THR A 11 19.43 -5.39 -32.74
N GLY A 12 19.80 -5.04 -33.98
CA GLY A 12 20.95 -4.20 -34.31
C GLY A 12 20.79 -2.73 -33.93
N ASP A 13 19.81 -2.41 -33.08
CA ASP A 13 19.58 -1.07 -32.53
C ASP A 13 19.23 -1.13 -31.03
N ALA A 14 19.88 -2.07 -30.33
CA ALA A 14 19.88 -2.20 -28.87
C ALA A 14 20.78 -1.15 -28.17
N ALA A 15 21.11 -0.04 -28.84
CA ALA A 15 21.83 1.09 -28.27
C ALA A 15 21.17 1.72 -27.00
N PRO A 16 19.87 1.52 -26.67
CA PRO A 16 19.34 1.97 -25.38
C PRO A 16 19.60 1.00 -24.21
N ILE A 17 20.03 -0.24 -24.46
CA ILE A 17 20.26 -1.23 -23.37
C ILE A 17 21.46 -0.82 -22.50
N ILE A 18 22.30 0.09 -22.99
CA ILE A 18 23.48 0.64 -22.30
C ILE A 18 23.11 1.78 -21.31
N ARG A 19 21.80 2.00 -21.00
CA ARG A 19 21.34 2.69 -19.77
C ARG A 19 20.71 1.74 -18.73
N PRO A 20 21.38 0.66 -18.30
CA PRO A 20 20.82 -0.34 -17.37
C PRO A 20 20.43 0.23 -15.99
N ARG A 21 20.94 1.42 -15.62
CA ARG A 21 20.63 2.06 -14.33
C ARG A 21 19.15 2.43 -14.16
N THR A 22 18.44 2.78 -15.23
CA THR A 22 17.05 3.25 -15.11
C THR A 22 16.11 2.12 -14.70
N ALA A 23 16.17 0.98 -15.37
CA ALA A 23 15.28 -0.15 -15.10
C ALA A 23 15.48 -0.70 -13.68
N VAL A 24 16.73 -0.73 -13.21
CA VAL A 24 17.08 -1.24 -11.88
C VAL A 24 16.49 -0.39 -10.75
N LEU A 25 16.47 0.94 -10.90
CA LEU A 25 15.93 1.85 -9.89
C LEU A 25 14.40 1.74 -9.73
N TRP A 26 13.69 1.22 -10.74
CA TRP A 26 12.24 1.13 -10.69
C TRP A 26 11.78 -0.07 -9.88
N ILE A 27 12.61 -1.12 -9.80
CA ILE A 27 12.23 -2.41 -9.19
C ILE A 27 11.73 -2.22 -7.75
N PRO A 28 12.46 -1.55 -6.83
CA PRO A 28 12.02 -1.41 -5.46
C PRO A 28 10.78 -0.53 -5.34
N LEU A 29 10.68 0.52 -6.17
CA LEU A 29 9.54 1.44 -6.15
C LEU A 29 8.24 0.79 -6.64
N VAL A 30 8.32 0.02 -7.72
CA VAL A 30 7.18 -0.76 -8.25
C VAL A 30 6.76 -1.82 -7.23
N LEU A 31 7.73 -2.50 -6.60
CA LEU A 31 7.47 -3.48 -5.55
C LEU A 31 6.73 -2.84 -4.36
N VAL A 32 7.29 -1.76 -3.81
CA VAL A 32 6.69 -1.01 -2.69
C VAL A 32 5.28 -0.54 -3.03
N TYR A 33 5.07 -0.07 -4.27
CA TYR A 33 3.76 0.38 -4.72
C TYR A 33 2.70 -0.74 -4.70
N TRP A 34 3.01 -1.88 -5.33
CA TRP A 34 2.08 -3.00 -5.37
C TRP A 34 1.84 -3.61 -4.01
N ILE A 35 2.87 -3.66 -3.16
CA ILE A 35 2.74 -4.14 -1.79
C ILE A 35 1.89 -3.19 -0.97
N GLY A 36 2.02 -1.88 -1.16
CA GLY A 36 1.13 -0.91 -0.51
C GLY A 36 -0.34 -1.08 -0.90
N ILE A 37 -0.62 -1.32 -2.19
CA ILE A 37 -1.98 -1.65 -2.65
C ILE A 37 -2.46 -2.95 -2.02
N GLY A 38 -1.62 -3.99 -2.01
CA GLY A 38 -1.93 -5.29 -1.44
C GLY A 38 -2.19 -5.22 0.05
N LEU A 39 -1.36 -4.50 0.79
CA LEU A 39 -1.53 -4.23 2.22
C LEU A 39 -2.85 -3.48 2.49
N ARG A 40 -3.11 -2.42 1.72
CA ARG A 40 -4.39 -1.69 1.80
C ARG A 40 -5.56 -2.60 1.50
N ALA A 41 -5.47 -3.51 0.52
CA ALA A 41 -6.52 -4.46 0.22
C ALA A 41 -6.70 -5.50 1.35
N ALA A 42 -5.60 -5.97 1.94
CA ALA A 42 -5.59 -6.91 3.05
C ALA A 42 -6.31 -6.33 4.29
N PHE A 43 -6.19 -5.02 4.55
CA PHE A 43 -6.94 -4.38 5.65
C PHE A 43 -8.46 -4.50 5.52
N PHE A 44 -8.99 -4.70 4.31
CA PHE A 44 -10.42 -4.91 4.07
C PHE A 44 -10.81 -6.39 4.04
N MET A 45 -9.87 -7.32 3.95
CA MET A 45 -10.15 -8.75 3.80
C MET A 45 -9.87 -9.48 5.11
N PRO A 46 -10.90 -9.88 5.88
CA PRO A 46 -10.71 -10.73 7.05
C PRO A 46 -10.21 -12.11 6.59
N SER A 47 -9.33 -12.72 7.38
CA SER A 47 -8.75 -14.03 7.10
C SER A 47 -9.75 -15.19 7.26
N ASP A 48 -10.92 -14.93 7.86
CA ASP A 48 -12.06 -15.86 7.95
C ASP A 48 -13.37 -15.13 7.60
N LEU A 49 -14.13 -15.69 6.64
CA LEU A 49 -15.40 -15.14 6.14
C LEU A 49 -16.56 -15.13 7.17
N PRO A 50 -16.66 -16.08 8.13
CA PRO A 50 -17.66 -16.03 9.20
C PRO A 50 -17.13 -15.49 10.54
N ALA A 51 -15.83 -15.18 10.66
CA ALA A 51 -15.23 -14.74 11.92
C ALA A 51 -15.33 -13.21 12.09
N SER A 52 -16.53 -12.69 12.35
CA SER A 52 -16.68 -11.38 12.99
C SER A 52 -16.34 -11.51 14.47
N TRP A 53 -15.05 -11.68 14.80
CA TRP A 53 -14.63 -11.71 16.20
C TRP A 53 -14.83 -10.31 16.80
N THR A 54 -15.82 -10.18 17.68
CA THR A 54 -16.00 -8.97 18.49
C THR A 54 -14.86 -8.87 19.49
N PHE A 55 -13.89 -8.00 19.20
CA PHE A 55 -12.81 -7.68 20.13
C PHE A 55 -13.29 -6.65 21.14
N ARG A 56 -13.42 -7.04 22.41
CA ARG A 56 -13.69 -6.12 23.51
C ARG A 56 -12.38 -5.44 23.93
N PHE A 57 -12.28 -4.13 23.75
CA PHE A 57 -11.10 -3.36 24.11
C PHE A 57 -11.41 -2.43 25.28
N ASN A 58 -10.73 -2.65 26.42
CA ASN A 58 -10.81 -1.76 27.58
C ASN A 58 -9.78 -0.63 27.42
N GLY A 59 -10.08 0.34 26.56
CA GLY A 59 -9.20 1.49 26.32
C GLY A 59 -10.01 2.74 25.96
N PRO A 60 -9.42 3.94 26.11
CA PRO A 60 -10.10 5.16 25.71
C PRO A 60 -10.38 5.12 24.20
N LEU A 61 -11.65 5.31 23.79
CA LEU A 61 -12.06 5.42 22.39
C LEU A 61 -11.50 6.71 21.78
N ARG A 62 -10.21 6.72 21.47
CA ARG A 62 -9.55 7.80 20.75
C ARG A 62 -9.33 7.36 19.32
N ALA A 63 -10.11 7.91 18.39
CA ALA A 63 -9.96 7.69 16.95
C ALA A 63 -8.51 7.87 16.46
N SER A 64 -7.78 8.80 17.06
CA SER A 64 -6.36 9.03 16.78
C SER A 64 -5.44 7.86 17.12
N ALA A 65 -5.76 7.07 18.15
CA ALA A 65 -4.96 5.90 18.54
C ALA A 65 -5.10 4.76 17.53
N PHE A 66 -6.32 4.55 17.00
CA PHE A 66 -6.55 3.55 15.96
C PHE A 66 -5.83 3.92 14.66
N TRP A 67 -5.98 5.16 14.20
CA TRP A 67 -5.28 5.64 13.02
C TRP A 67 -3.76 5.54 13.17
N ALA A 68 -3.22 5.94 14.33
CA ALA A 68 -1.79 5.82 14.62
C ALA A 68 -1.32 4.35 14.63
N GLY A 69 -2.15 3.43 15.13
CA GLY A 69 -1.88 1.99 15.10
C GLY A 69 -1.83 1.43 13.68
N THR A 70 -2.84 1.73 12.85
CA THR A 70 -2.89 1.31 11.44
C THR A 70 -1.70 1.86 10.66
N ARG A 71 -1.37 3.14 10.86
CA ARG A 71 -0.20 3.79 10.29
C ARG A 71 1.10 3.10 10.72
N ALA A 72 1.29 2.88 12.02
CA ALA A 72 2.50 2.26 12.55
C ALA A 72 2.67 0.83 12.00
N ALA A 73 1.59 0.06 11.89
CA ALA A 73 1.61 -1.28 11.29
C ALA A 73 1.99 -1.23 9.80
N ALA A 74 1.41 -0.30 9.04
CA ALA A 74 1.74 -0.13 7.63
C ALA A 74 3.21 0.27 7.42
N ILE A 75 3.70 1.25 8.18
CA ILE A 75 5.10 1.69 8.13
C ILE A 75 6.05 0.56 8.56
N GLY A 76 5.73 -0.12 9.67
CA GLY A 76 6.52 -1.21 10.22
C GLY A 76 6.65 -2.41 9.27
N PHE A 77 5.66 -2.61 8.38
CA PHE A 77 5.74 -3.62 7.33
C PHE A 77 6.46 -3.12 6.07
N MET A 78 6.11 -1.93 5.59
CA MET A 78 6.57 -1.42 4.30
C MET A 78 8.03 -0.96 4.30
N VAL A 79 8.48 -0.28 5.36
CA VAL A 79 9.84 0.31 5.40
C VAL A 79 10.94 -0.75 5.44
N PRO A 80 10.88 -1.78 6.30
CA PRO A 80 11.90 -2.84 6.28
C PRO A 80 11.96 -3.55 4.94
N LEU A 81 10.81 -3.82 4.33
CA LEU A 81 10.74 -4.47 3.03
C LEU A 81 11.32 -3.61 1.90
N ALA A 82 11.03 -2.31 1.91
CA ALA A 82 11.62 -1.34 1.01
C ALA A 82 13.15 -1.32 1.11
N LEU A 83 13.69 -1.31 2.33
CA LEU A 83 15.12 -1.33 2.59
C LEU A 83 15.78 -2.62 2.12
N VAL A 84 15.14 -3.77 2.36
CA VAL A 84 15.64 -5.06 1.86
C VAL A 84 15.65 -5.08 0.34
N ALA A 85 14.57 -4.66 -0.32
CA ALA A 85 14.49 -4.60 -1.77
C ALA A 85 15.57 -3.69 -2.37
N ASP A 86 15.85 -2.55 -1.73
CA ASP A 86 16.91 -1.63 -2.18
C ASP A 86 18.32 -2.16 -1.91
N ALA A 87 18.54 -2.79 -0.75
CA ALA A 87 19.84 -3.37 -0.38
C ALA A 87 20.32 -4.42 -1.39
N LEU A 88 19.39 -5.17 -1.99
CA LEU A 88 19.70 -6.13 -3.07
C LEU A 88 20.28 -5.47 -4.32
N LEU A 89 20.10 -4.16 -4.50
CA LEU A 89 20.62 -3.39 -5.63
C LEU A 89 21.98 -2.75 -5.35
N VAL A 90 22.48 -2.80 -4.12
CA VAL A 90 23.79 -2.23 -3.73
C VAL A 90 24.94 -2.70 -4.62
N PRO A 91 25.05 -4.00 -5.01
CA PRO A 91 26.13 -4.46 -5.88
C PRO A 91 26.07 -3.88 -7.30
N LEU A 92 24.89 -3.44 -7.75
CA LEU A 92 24.66 -2.90 -9.10
C LEU A 92 24.82 -1.37 -9.15
N LEU A 93 24.42 -0.67 -8.08
CA LEU A 93 24.41 0.79 -7.99
C LEU A 93 25.67 1.36 -7.36
N GLY A 94 26.35 0.57 -6.51
CA GLY A 94 27.36 1.05 -5.59
C GLY A 94 26.75 1.69 -4.35
N PHE A 95 27.47 1.64 -3.22
CA PHE A 95 26.96 2.00 -1.90
C PHE A 95 26.39 3.43 -1.82
N ARG A 96 27.08 4.41 -2.39
CA ARG A 96 26.64 5.82 -2.33
C ARG A 96 25.33 6.05 -3.10
N ALA A 97 25.20 5.47 -4.29
CA ALA A 97 23.99 5.63 -5.10
C ALA A 97 22.81 4.84 -4.50
N ALA A 98 23.07 3.65 -3.97
CA ALA A 98 22.07 2.86 -3.25
C ALA A 98 21.58 3.59 -2.00
N ALA A 99 22.46 4.18 -1.18
CA ALA A 99 22.04 4.93 0.01
C ALA A 99 21.10 6.12 -0.32
N TRP A 100 21.39 6.85 -1.40
CA TRP A 100 20.49 7.92 -1.88
C TRP A 100 19.17 7.36 -2.41
N HIS A 101 19.21 6.24 -3.12
CA HIS A 101 18.02 5.60 -3.63
C HIS A 101 17.15 5.04 -2.50
N ALA A 102 17.74 4.42 -1.49
CA ALA A 102 17.07 3.96 -0.27
C ALA A 102 16.25 5.08 0.38
N ALA A 103 16.80 6.30 0.49
CA ALA A 103 16.07 7.44 1.05
C ALA A 103 14.80 7.78 0.23
N ILE A 104 14.88 7.71 -1.11
CA ILE A 104 13.74 7.93 -2.01
C ILE A 104 12.71 6.81 -1.85
N VAL A 105 13.16 5.54 -1.87
CA VAL A 105 12.26 4.38 -1.73
C VAL A 105 11.55 4.39 -0.38
N VAL A 106 12.27 4.71 0.71
CA VAL A 106 11.69 4.84 2.05
C VAL A 106 10.66 5.97 2.09
N ALA A 107 10.96 7.14 1.52
CA ALA A 107 10.00 8.25 1.51
C ALA A 107 8.72 7.89 0.73
N VAL A 108 8.85 7.19 -0.41
CA VAL A 108 7.70 6.67 -1.16
C VAL A 108 6.92 5.63 -0.36
N ALA A 109 7.62 4.71 0.32
CA ALA A 109 6.99 3.70 1.19
C ALA A 109 6.19 4.35 2.32
N LEU A 110 6.75 5.37 2.98
CA LEU A 110 6.06 6.16 4.00
C LEU A 110 4.82 6.84 3.42
N ALA A 111 4.95 7.55 2.30
CA ALA A 111 3.82 8.23 1.67
C ALA A 111 2.67 7.27 1.31
N ILE A 112 3.00 6.08 0.82
CA ILE A 112 2.00 5.05 0.50
C ILE A 112 1.39 4.46 1.78
N ALA A 113 2.17 4.24 2.84
CA ALA A 113 1.66 3.79 4.12
C ALA A 113 0.70 4.81 4.76
N GLU A 114 1.03 6.10 4.72
CA GLU A 114 0.15 7.19 5.16
C GLU A 114 -1.15 7.20 4.34
N ALA A 115 -1.03 7.15 3.02
CA ALA A 115 -2.18 7.13 2.12
C ALA A 115 -3.07 5.91 2.38
N ALA A 116 -2.49 4.73 2.62
CA ALA A 116 -3.24 3.54 2.98
C ALA A 116 -4.00 3.74 4.29
N ALA A 117 -3.33 4.24 5.34
CA ALA A 117 -3.96 4.51 6.64
C ALA A 117 -5.06 5.58 6.55
N LEU A 118 -4.90 6.59 5.69
CA LEU A 118 -5.91 7.63 5.42
C LEU A 118 -7.17 7.12 4.70
N THR A 119 -7.06 6.01 3.96
CA THR A 119 -8.18 5.43 3.19
C THR A 119 -8.98 4.39 3.96
N VAL A 120 -8.52 4.03 5.16
CA VAL A 120 -9.17 3.07 6.03
C VAL A 120 -9.89 3.87 7.11
N ASP A 121 -11.22 3.76 7.19
CA ASP A 121 -12.06 4.50 8.16
C ASP A 121 -12.55 3.62 9.33
N PHE A 122 -11.98 2.42 9.47
CA PHE A 122 -12.34 1.43 10.49
C PHE A 122 -11.10 0.70 10.99
N VAL A 123 -11.22 -0.10 12.05
CA VAL A 123 -10.09 -0.91 12.52
C VAL A 123 -9.86 -2.07 11.54
N PRO A 124 -8.66 -2.21 10.92
CA PRO A 124 -8.39 -3.31 10.01
C PRO A 124 -8.73 -4.67 10.64
N PHE A 125 -9.25 -5.60 9.84
CA PHE A 125 -9.58 -6.98 10.25
C PHE A 125 -10.75 -7.14 11.25
N THR A 126 -11.52 -6.10 11.57
CA THR A 126 -12.67 -6.21 12.51
C THR A 126 -14.04 -6.24 11.85
N ARG A 127 -14.15 -5.94 10.55
CA ARG A 127 -15.43 -5.92 9.82
C ARG A 127 -15.52 -7.07 8.81
N PRO A 128 -16.72 -7.66 8.62
CA PRO A 128 -16.97 -8.57 7.51
C PRO A 128 -16.66 -7.91 6.16
N TYR A 129 -16.15 -8.68 5.21
CA TYR A 129 -15.90 -8.17 3.87
C TYR A 129 -17.21 -7.88 3.14
N GLU A 130 -17.43 -6.63 2.74
CA GLU A 130 -18.52 -6.26 1.85
C GLU A 130 -18.12 -6.49 0.38
N PRO A 131 -18.76 -7.42 -0.34
CA PRO A 131 -18.47 -7.67 -1.74
C PRO A 131 -18.69 -6.42 -2.59
N GLY A 132 -17.69 -6.01 -3.38
CA GLY A 132 -17.79 -4.88 -4.31
C GLY A 132 -17.18 -3.56 -3.83
N HIS A 133 -16.66 -3.50 -2.60
CA HIS A 133 -16.09 -2.28 -2.03
C HIS A 133 -14.82 -1.78 -2.77
N ALA A 134 -14.08 -2.68 -3.42
CA ALA A 134 -12.83 -2.34 -4.11
C ALA A 134 -13.02 -1.66 -5.48
N ARG A 135 -14.17 -1.82 -6.16
CA ARG A 135 -14.47 -1.29 -7.52
C ARG A 135 -13.25 -1.25 -8.48
N LEU A 136 -12.45 -2.33 -8.52
CA LEU A 136 -11.20 -2.38 -9.29
C LEU A 136 -11.38 -2.01 -10.76
N LYS A 137 -12.48 -2.44 -11.38
CA LYS A 137 -12.82 -2.15 -12.78
C LYS A 137 -13.04 -0.65 -13.05
N THR A 138 -13.46 0.14 -12.06
CA THR A 138 -13.68 1.59 -12.21
C THR A 138 -12.44 2.39 -11.80
N ARG A 139 -11.65 1.87 -10.84
CA ARG A 139 -10.52 2.59 -10.22
C ARG A 139 -9.16 2.25 -10.85
N TRP A 140 -9.10 1.39 -11.86
CA TRP A 140 -7.84 1.04 -12.55
C TRP A 140 -7.01 2.25 -13.04
N PRO A 141 -7.59 3.36 -13.57
CA PRO A 141 -6.79 4.47 -14.04
C PRO A 141 -6.08 5.17 -12.86
N LEU A 142 -6.72 5.21 -11.69
CA LEU A 142 -6.14 5.78 -10.48
C LEU A 142 -4.92 4.98 -10.02
N TYR A 143 -4.99 3.64 -10.11
CA TYR A 143 -3.85 2.78 -9.82
C TYR A 143 -2.72 2.93 -10.86
N ALA A 144 -3.06 3.09 -12.14
CA ALA A 144 -2.05 3.34 -13.18
C ALA A 144 -1.35 4.69 -12.97
N ILE A 145 -2.10 5.75 -12.64
CA ILE A 145 -1.55 7.07 -12.32
C ILE A 145 -0.71 6.99 -11.04
N GLY A 146 -1.18 6.30 -10.01
CA GLY A 146 -0.45 6.10 -8.77
C GLY A 146 0.89 5.40 -9.01
N LEU A 147 0.91 4.33 -9.82
CA LEU A 147 2.15 3.65 -10.21
C LEU A 147 3.11 4.60 -10.92
N TYR A 148 2.59 5.41 -11.87
CA TYR A 148 3.41 6.38 -12.58
C TYR A 148 4.03 7.42 -11.63
N VAL A 149 3.24 7.98 -10.72
CA VAL A 149 3.68 9.01 -9.76
C VAL A 149 4.63 8.43 -8.71
N CYS A 150 4.37 7.23 -8.19
CA CYS A 150 5.15 6.63 -7.11
C CYS A 150 6.40 5.88 -7.58
N ALA A 151 6.44 5.38 -8.82
CA ALA A 151 7.57 4.61 -9.32
C ALA A 151 8.34 5.33 -10.43
N PHE A 152 7.65 5.87 -11.43
CA PHE A 152 8.30 6.43 -12.61
C PHE A 152 8.96 7.79 -12.31
N VAL A 153 8.23 8.69 -11.63
CA VAL A 153 8.71 10.03 -11.30
C VAL A 153 9.94 9.99 -10.37
N PRO A 154 9.95 9.25 -9.25
CA PRO A 154 11.06 9.28 -8.31
C PRO A 154 12.30 8.60 -8.88
N ALA A 155 12.14 7.52 -9.66
CA ALA A 155 13.27 6.90 -10.32
C ALA A 155 13.88 7.79 -11.40
N ARG A 156 13.06 8.51 -12.17
CA ARG A 156 13.55 9.49 -13.14
C ARG A 156 14.27 10.65 -12.44
N ALA A 157 13.75 11.09 -11.29
CA ALA A 157 14.37 12.13 -10.48
C ALA A 157 15.73 11.66 -9.92
N ALA A 158 15.82 10.43 -9.40
CA ALA A 158 17.06 9.83 -8.91
C ALA A 158 18.17 9.79 -9.99
N LEU A 159 17.80 9.53 -11.24
CA LEU A 159 18.74 9.57 -12.37
C LEU A 159 19.24 10.98 -12.70
N HIS A 160 18.38 12.00 -12.62
CA HIS A 160 18.79 13.38 -12.85
C HIS A 160 19.70 13.90 -11.72
N ALA A 161 19.49 13.42 -10.49
CA ALA A 161 20.30 13.77 -9.33
C ALA A 161 21.65 13.04 -9.25
N ALA A 162 21.87 11.97 -10.02
CA ALA A 162 23.10 11.19 -9.99
C ALA A 162 24.38 11.98 -10.35
N GLY A 163 24.24 13.17 -10.94
CA GLY A 163 25.35 14.08 -11.27
C GLY A 163 25.38 15.40 -10.48
N ASP A 164 24.36 15.71 -9.66
CA ASP A 164 24.24 16.99 -8.94
C ASP A 164 23.69 16.78 -7.51
N PRO A 165 24.50 17.03 -6.46
CA PRO A 165 24.05 16.89 -5.08
C PRO A 165 22.93 17.86 -4.71
N ALA A 166 22.83 19.03 -5.35
CA ALA A 166 21.73 19.97 -5.11
C ALA A 166 20.40 19.49 -5.69
N ALA A 167 20.43 18.72 -6.79
CA ALA A 167 19.25 18.04 -7.31
C ALA A 167 18.79 16.91 -6.37
N GLY A 168 19.72 16.17 -5.76
CA GLY A 168 19.40 15.15 -4.75
C GLY A 168 18.69 15.75 -3.52
N ALA A 169 19.20 16.87 -3.01
CA ALA A 169 18.60 17.58 -1.87
C ALA A 169 17.16 18.04 -2.17
N ARG A 170 16.90 18.60 -3.36
CA ARG A 170 15.55 19.02 -3.77
C ARG A 170 14.56 17.85 -3.82
N ILE A 171 15.00 16.67 -4.29
CA ILE A 171 14.15 15.47 -4.31
C ILE A 171 13.81 15.04 -2.89
N ALA A 172 14.81 14.96 -2.01
CA ALA A 172 14.60 14.61 -0.61
C ALA A 172 13.66 15.61 0.08
N GLU A 173 13.83 16.92 -0.18
CA GLU A 173 12.94 17.98 0.31
C GLU A 173 11.51 17.77 -0.16
N THR A 174 11.28 17.58 -1.47
CA THR A 174 9.93 17.34 -2.00
C THR A 174 9.28 16.08 -1.42
N ALA A 175 10.04 15.00 -1.25
CA ALA A 175 9.54 13.77 -0.67
C ALA A 175 9.18 13.95 0.82
N LEU A 176 10.01 14.69 1.57
CA LEU A 176 9.73 15.04 2.96
C LEU A 176 8.49 15.92 3.09
N VAL A 177 8.33 16.92 2.22
CA VAL A 177 7.14 17.78 2.17
C VAL A 177 5.88 16.95 1.90
N VAL A 178 5.93 15.99 0.98
CA VAL A 178 4.80 15.10 0.69
C VAL A 178 4.45 14.24 1.91
N VAL A 179 5.45 13.61 2.54
CA VAL A 179 5.23 12.81 3.77
C VAL A 179 4.64 13.67 4.88
N ALA A 180 5.21 14.85 5.13
CA ALA A 180 4.72 15.77 6.15
C ALA A 180 3.29 16.26 5.86
N ALA A 181 2.97 16.56 4.60
CA ALA A 181 1.61 16.95 4.20
C ALA A 181 0.59 15.82 4.44
N LEU A 182 0.98 14.57 4.17
CA LEU A 182 0.14 13.39 4.44
C LEU A 182 -0.02 13.13 5.95
N GLU A 183 1.05 13.29 6.73
CA GLU A 183 0.98 13.19 8.19
C GLU A 183 0.04 14.24 8.78
N ILE A 184 0.17 15.50 8.34
CA ILE A 184 -0.72 16.59 8.76
C ILE A 184 -2.14 16.24 8.34
N ALA A 185 -2.39 15.86 7.09
CA ALA A 185 -3.74 15.47 6.64
C ALA A 185 -4.33 14.33 7.50
N GLY A 186 -3.53 13.33 7.86
CA GLY A 186 -3.90 12.22 8.74
C GLY A 186 -4.24 12.65 10.16
N TRP A 187 -3.41 13.50 10.74
CA TRP A 187 -3.68 14.08 12.05
C TRP A 187 -4.96 14.92 12.07
N TRP A 188 -5.19 15.74 11.04
CA TRP A 188 -6.42 16.52 10.91
C TRP A 188 -7.66 15.63 10.71
N ARG A 189 -7.55 14.57 9.91
CA ARG A 189 -8.65 13.60 9.69
C ARG A 189 -8.97 12.82 10.96
N SER A 190 -7.96 12.31 11.66
CA SER A 190 -8.14 11.53 12.90
C SER A 190 -8.77 12.34 14.04
N ARG A 191 -8.59 13.67 14.06
CA ARG A 191 -9.28 14.58 14.99
C ARG A 191 -10.76 14.76 14.69
N LYS A 192 -11.16 14.61 13.43
CA LYS A 192 -12.55 14.74 12.97
C LYS A 192 -13.34 13.45 13.05
N TRP A 193 -12.66 12.31 13.16
CA TRP A 193 -13.33 11.02 13.39
C TRP A 193 -13.95 10.99 14.78
N GLN A 194 -15.28 10.91 14.78
CA GLN A 194 -16.04 10.51 15.94
C GLN A 194 -16.39 9.04 15.74
N ILE A 195 -15.93 8.19 16.65
CA ILE A 195 -16.42 6.80 16.71
C ILE A 195 -17.80 6.93 17.30
N ASP A 196 -18.84 6.73 16.50
CA ASP A 196 -20.21 6.73 16.98
C ASP A 196 -20.42 5.46 17.83
N PRO A 197 -20.62 5.57 19.16
CA PRO A 197 -20.90 4.42 19.99
C PRO A 197 -22.32 3.86 19.76
N ALA A 198 -23.18 4.56 19.01
CA ALA A 198 -24.61 4.26 18.94
C ALA A 198 -25.01 3.16 17.94
N GLU A 199 -24.20 2.85 16.92
CA GLU A 199 -24.57 1.81 15.93
C GLU A 199 -24.32 0.37 16.41
N GLU A 200 -23.62 0.15 17.53
CA GLU A 200 -23.34 -1.23 17.97
C GLU A 200 -24.47 -1.88 18.79
N PHE A 201 -25.47 -1.14 19.31
CA PHE A 201 -26.50 -1.72 20.19
C PHE A 201 -27.90 -1.10 20.07
N GLY A 202 -28.26 -0.59 18.88
CA GLY A 202 -29.57 -0.01 18.60
C GLY A 202 -30.61 -1.02 18.07
N GLY A 203 -30.90 -2.08 18.82
CA GLY A 203 -32.05 -2.97 18.58
C GLY A 203 -31.76 -4.23 17.76
N GLU A 204 -32.12 -5.37 18.34
CA GLU A 204 -32.53 -6.60 17.65
C GLU A 204 -31.69 -7.09 16.46
N SER A 205 -30.85 -8.08 16.74
CA SER A 205 -30.82 -9.29 15.91
C SER A 205 -30.40 -10.42 16.83
N GLU A 206 -31.37 -11.19 17.32
CA GLU A 206 -31.15 -12.61 17.58
C GLU A 206 -30.59 -13.18 16.26
N ILE A 207 -29.26 -13.34 16.20
CA ILE A 207 -28.60 -13.82 14.98
C ILE A 207 -29.02 -15.28 14.81
N ALA A 208 -30.12 -15.50 14.11
CA ALA A 208 -30.37 -16.75 13.43
C ALA A 208 -29.32 -16.85 12.32
N VAL A 209 -28.23 -17.56 12.63
CA VAL A 209 -27.26 -18.00 11.63
C VAL A 209 -28.01 -18.87 10.64
N LEU A 210 -28.35 -18.30 9.49
CA LEU A 210 -28.95 -19.05 8.39
C LEU A 210 -27.83 -19.86 7.72
N ASP A 211 -27.68 -21.10 8.14
CA ASP A 211 -26.81 -22.09 7.50
C ASP A 211 -27.42 -22.49 6.15
N ILE A 212 -26.80 -22.05 5.05
CA ILE A 212 -27.23 -22.33 3.68
C ILE A 212 -27.01 -23.82 3.32
N GLY A 213 -26.39 -24.61 4.21
CA GLY A 213 -26.21 -26.05 4.05
C GLY A 213 -27.40 -26.90 4.53
N LEU A 214 -28.34 -26.35 5.32
CA LEU A 214 -29.41 -27.12 5.95
C LEU A 214 -30.76 -26.40 5.80
N VAL A 215 -31.37 -26.60 4.62
CA VAL A 215 -32.81 -26.38 4.47
C VAL A 215 -33.50 -27.52 5.23
N VAL A 216 -33.95 -27.26 6.46
CA VAL A 216 -34.91 -28.14 7.14
C VAL A 216 -36.28 -27.88 6.52
N PRO A 217 -36.93 -28.86 5.88
CA PRO A 217 -38.30 -28.69 5.40
C PRO A 217 -39.23 -28.59 6.62
N GLY A 218 -39.87 -27.44 6.81
CA GLY A 218 -40.94 -27.28 7.78
C GLY A 218 -42.24 -27.88 7.26
N ALA A 219 -42.57 -29.09 7.70
CA ALA A 219 -43.93 -29.68 7.75
C ALA A 219 -43.79 -31.01 8.51
N LEU A 220 -44.46 -31.27 9.63
CA LEU A 220 -45.90 -31.37 9.79
C LEU A 220 -46.29 -31.05 11.25
N GLN A 221 -47.12 -30.03 11.45
CA GLN A 221 -48.05 -29.98 12.58
C GLN A 221 -49.44 -30.29 12.00
N GLN A 222 -49.84 -31.55 12.09
CA GLN A 222 -51.23 -32.00 12.29
C GLN A 222 -51.20 -33.26 13.14
#